data_AF-A0A6C0HA47-F1
#
_entry.id   AF-A0A6C0HA47-F1
#
_cell.length_a   1.000
_cell.length_b   1.000
_cell.length_c   1.000
_cell.angle_alpha   90.00
_cell.angle_beta   90.00
_cell.angle_gamma   90.00
#
_symmetry.space_group_name_H-M   'P 1'
#
loop_
_entity.id
_entity.type
_entity.pdbx_description
1 polymer ?
#
loop_
_entity_poly.entity_id
_entity_poly.type
_entity_poly.pdbx_seq_one_letter_code
_entity_poly.pdbx_strand_id
1 'polypeptide(L)'
;MINEFLQYIDGDLFQRKDLIIFDIGSRDCEQSIEFYHKFPNARIFAFECNPNTLPICRKNIENYQDRITLIEGAVCDYDGEITFYPIDQEKTITTWVDGNPGASSLFKSSGNYDCIEKYVQTEVITNCHRLDTLMEKYNIPKVDIIWMDIQGAELLALKSLGKYLNYVEYVYTEVTYISEMYTGQVMFEELHDFMLKNHYIVKNNLNIGQCWQDNVVYKNTNNTYHKDKLEKQGIYFDIVILLGPNDVNQINRQLEYNKKNIIGYRNIYIIPYDPNIHFEGCITIPETMFPFNIWSVYNFHGKTDRGSWYLQQLLKLYAGIVIPDMLERYLVIDSDTIFLKPTTFIQDGLCLLNYSDEFWGEYYLFMERLHPSFKKMHANSGVSHHMMFETKYVKEMIEMVRKQNSNHYFYDIFLYNVDKNYINTSGASEYELYFNYMLNYHSDKIILRKLLFINTGEFDDKTDLYKQLDLDYVSVHWHLNANK
;
A
#
# COMPACT_ATOMS: atom_id res chain seq x y z
N MET A 1 -19.28 -25.16 3.89
CA MET A 1 -18.92 -24.78 2.50
C MET A 1 -17.62 -23.99 2.45
N ILE A 2 -17.32 -23.17 3.47
CA ILE A 2 -16.14 -22.30 3.46
C ILE A 2 -14.79 -23.03 3.45
N ASN A 3 -14.72 -24.30 3.85
CA ASN A 3 -13.46 -25.05 3.98
C ASN A 3 -12.64 -25.12 2.68
N GLU A 4 -13.29 -25.11 1.52
CA GLU A 4 -12.59 -25.05 0.24
C GLU A 4 -11.95 -23.68 0.03
N PHE A 5 -12.72 -22.61 0.24
CA PHE A 5 -12.22 -21.23 0.20
C PHE A 5 -11.04 -20.99 1.15
N LEU A 6 -11.09 -21.56 2.36
CA LEU A 6 -10.02 -21.40 3.36
C LEU A 6 -8.64 -21.91 2.90
N GLN A 7 -8.58 -22.74 1.85
CA GLN A 7 -7.31 -23.23 1.29
C GLN A 7 -6.60 -22.18 0.44
N TYR A 8 -7.31 -21.13 0.01
CA TYR A 8 -6.82 -20.12 -0.93
C TYR A 8 -6.49 -18.77 -0.26
N ILE A 9 -6.79 -18.63 1.03
CA ILE A 9 -6.56 -17.40 1.78
C ILE A 9 -5.27 -17.45 2.59
N ASP A 10 -4.70 -16.28 2.88
CA ASP A 10 -3.48 -16.18 3.66
C ASP A 10 -3.72 -16.47 5.15
N GLY A 11 -2.72 -17.07 5.81
CA GLY A 11 -2.86 -17.56 7.19
C GLY A 11 -2.97 -16.47 8.26
N ASP A 12 -2.58 -15.22 7.97
CA ASP A 12 -2.68 -14.10 8.90
C ASP A 12 -4.12 -13.64 9.13
N LEU A 13 -5.01 -13.86 8.16
CA LEU A 13 -6.44 -13.51 8.26
C LEU A 13 -7.12 -14.15 9.48
N PHE A 14 -6.72 -15.37 9.84
CA PHE A 14 -7.29 -16.09 11.00
C PHE A 14 -7.01 -15.40 12.34
N GLN A 15 -5.98 -14.56 12.43
CA GLN A 15 -5.58 -13.87 13.66
C GLN A 15 -5.81 -12.35 13.60
N ARG A 16 -6.37 -11.84 12.49
CA ARG A 16 -6.59 -10.41 12.28
C ARG A 16 -7.66 -9.89 13.23
N LYS A 17 -7.33 -8.89 14.05
CA LYS A 17 -8.21 -8.36 15.11
C LYS A 17 -9.41 -7.57 14.59
N ASP A 18 -9.23 -6.87 13.47
CA ASP A 18 -10.26 -6.03 12.85
C ASP A 18 -10.66 -6.62 11.49
N LEU A 19 -11.05 -7.90 11.47
CA LEU A 19 -11.48 -8.60 10.26
C LEU A 19 -12.96 -8.30 9.99
N ILE A 20 -13.29 -7.89 8.77
CA ILE A 20 -14.67 -7.62 8.36
C ILE A 20 -15.03 -8.52 7.19
N ILE A 21 -16.14 -9.25 7.32
CA ILE A 21 -16.62 -10.19 6.31
C ILE A 21 -18.02 -9.77 5.89
N PHE A 22 -18.25 -9.68 4.58
CA PHE A 22 -19.57 -9.54 4.00
C PHE A 22 -19.99 -10.89 3.42
N ASP A 23 -21.15 -11.39 3.86
CA ASP A 23 -21.80 -12.58 3.35
C ASP A 23 -23.06 -12.12 2.59
N ILE A 24 -22.97 -12.04 1.27
CA ILE A 24 -23.97 -11.39 0.41
C ILE A 24 -24.80 -12.46 -0.29
N GLY A 25 -26.11 -12.47 -0.06
CA GLY A 25 -26.97 -13.59 -0.45
C GLY A 25 -26.90 -14.72 0.57
N SER A 26 -26.99 -14.38 1.86
CA SER A 26 -26.77 -15.32 2.96
C SER A 26 -27.71 -16.52 2.98
N ARG A 27 -28.85 -16.45 2.27
CA ARG A 27 -29.94 -17.44 2.24
C ARG A 27 -30.54 -17.71 3.60
N ASP A 28 -29.80 -18.35 4.50
CA ASP A 28 -30.18 -18.77 5.85
C ASP A 28 -29.15 -18.37 6.94
N CYS A 29 -28.08 -17.66 6.56
CA CYS A 29 -26.95 -17.24 7.40
C CYS A 29 -26.06 -18.38 7.93
N GLU A 30 -26.17 -19.61 7.43
CA GLU A 30 -25.29 -20.70 7.86
C GLU A 30 -23.81 -20.42 7.53
N GLN A 31 -23.51 -19.85 6.35
CA GLN A 31 -22.15 -19.44 5.98
C GLN A 31 -21.59 -18.36 6.92
N SER A 32 -22.42 -17.38 7.29
CA SER A 32 -22.08 -16.40 8.32
C SER A 32 -21.73 -17.06 9.66
N ILE A 33 -22.45 -18.12 10.06
CA ILE A 33 -22.13 -18.89 11.28
C ILE A 33 -20.83 -19.69 11.12
N GLU A 34 -20.58 -20.30 9.94
CA GLU A 34 -19.29 -20.94 9.64
C GLU A 34 -18.12 -19.94 9.79
N PHE A 35 -18.26 -18.72 9.25
CA PHE A 35 -17.29 -17.65 9.40
C PHE A 35 -17.13 -17.20 10.86
N TYR A 36 -18.22 -17.07 11.61
CA TYR A 36 -18.19 -16.70 13.03
C TYR A 36 -17.33 -17.66 13.85
N HIS A 37 -17.45 -18.96 13.60
CA HIS A 37 -16.67 -19.98 14.28
C HIS A 37 -15.21 -20.03 13.82
N LYS A 38 -14.95 -19.79 12.52
CA LYS A 38 -13.60 -19.88 11.97
C LYS A 38 -12.75 -18.65 12.27
N PHE A 39 -13.35 -17.46 12.30
CA PHE A 39 -12.68 -16.18 12.51
C PHE A 39 -13.19 -15.55 13.81
N PRO A 40 -12.55 -15.82 14.97
CA PRO A 40 -13.07 -15.40 16.27
C PRO A 40 -13.08 -13.88 16.48
N ASN A 41 -12.33 -13.14 15.67
CA ASN A 41 -12.27 -11.67 15.73
C ASN A 41 -13.05 -10.98 14.59
N ALA A 42 -13.75 -11.74 13.75
CA ALA A 42 -14.48 -11.17 12.63
C ALA A 42 -15.76 -10.46 13.09
N ARG A 43 -16.04 -9.30 12.49
CA ARG A 43 -17.38 -8.72 12.38
C ARG A 43 -17.96 -9.11 11.04
N ILE A 44 -19.16 -9.68 11.05
CA ILE A 44 -19.79 -10.31 9.89
C ILE A 44 -21.08 -9.56 9.59
N PHE A 45 -21.26 -9.17 8.34
CA PHE A 45 -22.48 -8.55 7.84
C PHE A 45 -23.10 -9.50 6.83
N ALA A 46 -24.24 -10.06 7.21
CA ALA A 46 -25.03 -10.98 6.39
C ALA A 46 -26.08 -10.17 5.63
N PHE A 47 -26.21 -10.35 4.33
CA PHE A 47 -27.17 -9.62 3.49
C PHE A 47 -28.16 -10.60 2.88
N GLU A 48 -29.46 -10.36 3.11
CA GLU A 48 -30.53 -11.17 2.56
C GLU A 48 -31.78 -10.31 2.27
N CYS A 49 -32.49 -10.62 1.21
CA CYS A 49 -33.68 -9.89 0.76
C CYS A 49 -34.90 -10.77 0.51
N ASN A 50 -34.73 -12.09 0.49
CA ASN A 50 -35.76 -13.06 0.20
C ASN A 50 -36.74 -13.16 1.39
N PRO A 51 -38.02 -12.80 1.21
CA PRO A 51 -39.00 -12.85 2.29
C PRO A 51 -39.21 -14.27 2.84
N ASN A 52 -38.96 -15.30 2.05
CA ASN A 52 -39.12 -16.70 2.46
C ASN A 52 -38.02 -17.15 3.42
N THR A 53 -36.83 -16.54 3.34
CA THR A 53 -35.66 -16.99 4.10
C THR A 53 -35.20 -16.00 5.18
N LEU A 54 -35.60 -14.73 5.09
CA LEU A 54 -35.36 -13.74 6.14
C LEU A 54 -35.77 -14.21 7.57
N PRO A 55 -36.92 -14.88 7.78
CA PRO A 55 -37.25 -15.44 9.10
C PRO A 55 -36.25 -16.51 9.58
N ILE A 56 -35.71 -17.31 8.66
CA ILE A 56 -34.70 -18.33 8.95
C ILE A 56 -33.38 -17.66 9.35
N CYS A 57 -32.92 -16.68 8.56
CA CYS A 57 -31.74 -15.87 8.88
C CYS A 57 -31.80 -15.30 10.30
N ARG A 58 -32.89 -14.61 10.64
CA ARG A 58 -33.07 -14.01 11.98
C ARG A 58 -33.00 -15.04 13.10
N LYS A 59 -33.61 -16.22 12.89
CA LYS A 59 -33.62 -17.30 13.86
C LYS A 59 -32.22 -17.92 14.04
N ASN A 60 -31.54 -18.20 12.94
CA ASN A 60 -30.23 -18.86 12.95
C ASN A 60 -29.17 -18.01 13.67
N ILE A 61 -29.19 -16.69 13.47
CA ILE A 61 -28.19 -15.80 14.07
C ILE A 61 -28.53 -15.32 15.49
N GLU A 62 -29.63 -15.77 16.10
CA GLU A 62 -30.11 -15.27 17.40
C GLU A 62 -29.03 -15.31 18.50
N ASN A 63 -28.20 -16.36 18.51
CA ASN A 63 -27.11 -16.55 19.47
C ASN A 63 -25.75 -15.99 19.03
N TYR A 64 -25.70 -15.28 17.89
CA TYR A 64 -24.46 -14.84 17.23
C TYR A 64 -24.43 -13.33 16.94
N GLN A 65 -25.41 -12.59 17.48
CA GLN A 65 -25.60 -11.15 17.24
C GLN A 65 -24.49 -10.27 17.83
N ASP A 66 -23.59 -10.82 18.64
CA ASP A 66 -22.40 -10.12 19.12
C ASP A 66 -21.43 -9.77 17.98
N ARG A 67 -21.44 -10.56 16.90
CA ARG A 67 -20.55 -10.35 15.74
C ARG A 67 -21.22 -10.48 14.38
N ILE A 68 -22.39 -11.11 14.27
CA ILE A 68 -23.16 -11.20 13.02
C ILE A 68 -24.27 -10.14 13.03
N THR A 69 -24.30 -9.29 12.00
CA THR A 69 -25.37 -8.32 11.77
C THR A 69 -26.10 -8.67 10.47
N LEU A 70 -27.41 -8.94 10.56
CA LEU A 70 -28.25 -9.12 9.38
C LEU A 70 -28.68 -7.76 8.81
N ILE A 71 -28.43 -7.58 7.51
CA ILE A 71 -28.86 -6.44 6.71
C ILE A 71 -29.95 -6.92 5.76
N GLU A 72 -31.16 -6.42 5.98
CA GLU A 72 -32.31 -6.78 5.15
C GLU A 72 -32.40 -5.88 3.91
N GLY A 73 -32.45 -6.51 2.74
CA GLY A 73 -32.51 -5.85 1.45
C GLY A 73 -31.47 -6.40 0.47
N ALA A 74 -31.73 -6.23 -0.81
CA ALA A 74 -30.83 -6.67 -1.87
C ALA A 74 -29.58 -5.78 -1.89
N VAL A 75 -28.49 -6.31 -2.43
CA VAL A 75 -27.30 -5.50 -2.75
C VAL A 75 -27.37 -5.12 -4.22
N CYS A 76 -27.24 -3.82 -4.52
CA CYS A 76 -27.32 -3.28 -5.87
C CYS A 76 -26.40 -2.06 -6.04
N ASP A 77 -26.25 -1.55 -7.26
CA ASP A 77 -25.42 -0.38 -7.55
C ASP A 77 -26.15 0.97 -7.30
N TYR A 78 -27.32 0.94 -6.69
CA TYR A 78 -28.04 2.10 -6.15
C TYR A 78 -28.78 1.76 -4.85
N ASP A 79 -29.14 2.78 -4.08
CA ASP A 79 -30.00 2.67 -2.91
C ASP A 79 -31.45 2.98 -3.29
N GLY A 80 -32.41 2.20 -2.79
CA GLY A 80 -33.82 2.43 -3.06
C GLY A 80 -34.66 1.17 -2.98
N GLU A 81 -35.63 1.04 -3.88
CA GLU A 81 -36.46 -0.15 -4.05
C GLU A 81 -36.09 -0.84 -5.36
N ILE A 82 -36.10 -2.18 -5.36
CA ILE A 82 -35.84 -3.01 -6.53
C ILE A 82 -36.84 -4.16 -6.59
N THR A 83 -37.16 -4.60 -7.81
CA THR A 83 -37.88 -5.84 -8.03
C THR A 83 -36.96 -7.03 -7.76
N PHE A 84 -37.44 -7.98 -6.97
CA PHE A 84 -36.77 -9.24 -6.67
C PHE A 84 -37.67 -10.41 -7.07
N TYR A 85 -37.07 -11.50 -7.54
CA TYR A 85 -37.77 -12.68 -8.04
C TYR A 85 -37.49 -13.90 -7.17
N PRO A 86 -38.18 -14.03 -6.01
CA PRO A 86 -38.02 -15.19 -5.15
C PRO A 86 -38.56 -16.44 -5.82
N ILE A 87 -37.84 -17.54 -5.62
CA ILE A 87 -38.26 -18.87 -6.04
C ILE A 87 -39.52 -19.28 -5.27
N ASP A 88 -40.52 -19.75 -6.01
CA ASP A 88 -41.66 -20.49 -5.50
C ASP A 88 -41.18 -21.93 -5.20
N GLN A 89 -40.82 -22.16 -3.94
CA GLN A 89 -40.23 -23.41 -3.45
C GLN A 89 -41.16 -24.63 -3.65
N GLU A 90 -42.48 -24.42 -3.73
CA GLU A 90 -43.45 -25.51 -3.92
C GLU A 90 -43.59 -25.91 -5.40
N LYS A 91 -43.36 -24.97 -6.32
CA LYS A 91 -43.59 -25.17 -7.76
C LYS A 91 -42.31 -25.39 -8.57
N THR A 92 -41.17 -25.01 -8.02
CA THR A 92 -39.87 -25.18 -8.69
C THR A 92 -39.49 -26.65 -8.77
N ILE A 93 -39.04 -27.07 -9.96
CA ILE A 93 -38.60 -28.46 -10.19
C ILE A 93 -37.09 -28.49 -10.00
N THR A 94 -36.67 -29.07 -8.88
CA THR A 94 -35.27 -29.10 -8.45
C THR A 94 -34.95 -30.38 -7.68
N THR A 95 -33.66 -30.68 -7.52
CA THR A 95 -33.17 -31.77 -6.65
C THR A 95 -33.07 -31.35 -5.18
N TRP A 96 -33.13 -30.06 -4.89
CA TRP A 96 -33.08 -29.52 -3.54
C TRP A 96 -34.42 -29.73 -2.80
N VAL A 97 -34.35 -30.42 -1.66
CA VAL A 97 -35.53 -30.80 -0.87
C VAL A 97 -36.35 -29.63 -0.32
N ASP A 98 -35.73 -28.46 -0.21
CA ASP A 98 -36.35 -27.22 0.26
C ASP A 98 -36.83 -26.33 -0.89
N GLY A 99 -36.82 -26.82 -2.14
CA GLY A 99 -37.27 -26.05 -3.30
C GLY A 99 -36.28 -24.98 -3.78
N ASN A 100 -35.02 -25.03 -3.31
CA ASN A 100 -33.93 -24.15 -3.71
C ASN A 100 -34.23 -22.63 -3.61
N PRO A 101 -34.53 -22.09 -2.42
CA PRO A 101 -34.74 -20.66 -2.26
C PRO A 101 -33.49 -19.82 -2.58
N GLY A 102 -32.30 -20.44 -2.58
CA GLY A 102 -31.03 -19.80 -2.95
C GLY A 102 -30.94 -19.43 -4.43
N ALA A 103 -31.71 -20.07 -5.32
CA ALA A 103 -31.81 -19.70 -6.73
C ALA A 103 -32.67 -18.44 -6.99
N SER A 104 -32.96 -17.65 -5.96
CA SER A 104 -33.70 -16.40 -6.10
C SER A 104 -32.76 -15.30 -6.60
N SER A 105 -33.25 -14.41 -7.46
CA SER A 105 -32.39 -13.43 -8.15
C SER A 105 -33.08 -12.07 -8.31
N LEU A 106 -32.28 -11.03 -8.54
CA LEU A 106 -32.75 -9.74 -9.06
C LEU A 106 -33.19 -9.83 -10.53
N PHE A 107 -32.91 -10.95 -11.20
CA PHE A 107 -33.22 -11.18 -12.60
C PHE A 107 -34.26 -12.29 -12.77
N LYS A 108 -35.06 -12.20 -13.85
CA LYS A 108 -36.02 -13.25 -14.21
C LYS A 108 -35.30 -14.44 -14.81
N SER A 109 -35.71 -15.65 -14.48
CA SER A 109 -35.25 -16.88 -15.12
C SER A 109 -35.41 -16.77 -16.64
N SER A 110 -34.34 -17.09 -17.37
CA SER A 110 -34.32 -17.08 -18.84
C SER A 110 -35.03 -18.31 -19.43
N GLY A 111 -35.21 -19.37 -18.64
CA GLY A 111 -35.66 -20.69 -19.09
C GLY A 111 -34.56 -21.52 -19.77
N ASN A 112 -33.34 -20.99 -19.95
CA ASN A 112 -32.24 -21.72 -20.57
C ASN A 112 -31.71 -22.86 -19.67
N TYR A 113 -31.90 -22.73 -18.36
CA TYR A 113 -31.45 -23.70 -17.35
C TYR A 113 -32.45 -24.83 -17.08
N ASP A 114 -33.62 -24.82 -17.74
CA ASP A 114 -34.72 -25.79 -17.54
C ASP A 114 -34.29 -27.26 -17.76
N CYS A 115 -33.17 -27.50 -18.44
CA CYS A 115 -32.59 -28.82 -18.61
C CYS A 115 -31.93 -29.39 -17.34
N ILE A 116 -31.65 -28.55 -16.34
CA ILE A 116 -31.11 -28.91 -15.03
C ILE A 116 -32.15 -28.66 -13.93
N GLU A 117 -32.62 -27.42 -13.79
CA GLU A 117 -33.68 -27.04 -12.86
C GLU A 117 -34.68 -26.10 -13.53
N LYS A 118 -35.97 -26.28 -13.24
CA LYS A 118 -37.03 -25.43 -13.77
C LYS A 118 -37.54 -24.49 -12.70
N TYR A 119 -37.03 -23.26 -12.73
CA TYR A 119 -37.36 -22.22 -11.77
C TYR A 119 -38.74 -21.63 -12.00
N VAL A 120 -39.56 -21.63 -10.95
CA VAL A 120 -40.81 -20.88 -10.89
C VAL A 120 -40.59 -19.72 -9.94
N GLN A 121 -40.71 -18.49 -10.44
CA GLN A 121 -40.49 -17.28 -9.65
C GLN A 121 -41.81 -16.56 -9.35
N THR A 122 -41.85 -15.93 -8.19
CA THR A 122 -42.81 -14.87 -7.87
C THR A 122 -42.13 -13.50 -8.05
N GLU A 123 -42.86 -12.41 -7.88
CA GLU A 123 -42.33 -11.05 -8.00
C GLU A 123 -42.67 -10.26 -6.74
N VAL A 124 -41.66 -9.66 -6.11
CA VAL A 124 -41.82 -8.80 -4.92
C VAL A 124 -40.97 -7.55 -5.08
N ILE A 125 -41.34 -6.48 -4.37
CA ILE A 125 -40.51 -5.27 -4.24
C ILE A 125 -39.79 -5.36 -2.89
N THR A 126 -38.48 -5.13 -2.88
CA THR A 126 -37.67 -5.08 -1.67
C THR A 126 -36.75 -3.86 -1.70
N ASN A 127 -36.22 -3.48 -0.53
CA ASN A 127 -35.20 -2.44 -0.49
C ASN A 127 -33.90 -2.97 -1.10
N CYS A 128 -33.15 -2.11 -1.75
CA CYS A 128 -31.77 -2.35 -2.16
C CYS A 128 -30.83 -1.31 -1.61
N HIS A 129 -29.57 -1.72 -1.43
CA HIS A 129 -28.52 -0.90 -0.85
C HIS A 129 -27.25 -0.99 -1.67
N ARG A 130 -26.54 0.14 -1.76
CA ARG A 130 -25.13 0.14 -2.14
C ARG A 130 -24.28 -0.28 -0.95
N LEU A 131 -23.24 -1.08 -1.20
CA LEU A 131 -22.31 -1.49 -0.15
C LEU A 131 -21.54 -0.29 0.43
N ASP A 132 -21.09 0.67 -0.40
CA ASP A 132 -20.37 1.84 0.11
C ASP A 132 -21.21 2.73 1.04
N THR A 133 -22.47 2.95 0.71
CA THR A 133 -23.43 3.71 1.53
C THR A 133 -23.69 3.00 2.86
N LEU A 134 -23.81 1.67 2.85
CA LEU A 134 -23.93 0.90 4.09
C LEU A 134 -22.64 0.91 4.91
N MET A 135 -21.48 0.86 4.25
CA MET A 135 -20.20 0.97 4.94
C MET A 135 -20.09 2.31 5.69
N GLU A 136 -20.53 3.40 5.08
CA GLU A 136 -20.60 4.71 5.76
C GLU A 136 -21.59 4.69 6.93
N LYS A 137 -22.80 4.17 6.72
CA LYS A 137 -23.85 4.08 7.75
C LYS A 137 -23.41 3.29 8.99
N TYR A 138 -22.71 2.18 8.80
CA TYR A 138 -22.26 1.28 9.88
C TYR A 138 -20.82 1.55 10.35
N ASN A 139 -20.19 2.64 9.88
CA ASN A 139 -18.79 2.99 10.18
C ASN A 139 -17.81 1.83 9.91
N ILE A 140 -17.96 1.20 8.74
CA ILE A 140 -17.15 0.08 8.27
C ILE A 140 -15.99 0.64 7.44
N PRO A 141 -14.74 0.61 7.94
CA PRO A 141 -13.62 1.26 7.27
C PRO A 141 -13.08 0.49 6.06
N LYS A 142 -13.30 -0.83 6.03
CA LYS A 142 -12.89 -1.78 4.99
C LYS A 142 -13.72 -3.05 5.08
N VAL A 143 -13.66 -3.87 4.05
CA VAL A 143 -14.13 -5.26 4.06
C VAL A 143 -12.93 -6.10 3.66
N ASP A 144 -12.64 -7.18 4.36
CA ASP A 144 -11.51 -8.06 4.05
C ASP A 144 -11.92 -9.18 3.11
N ILE A 145 -13.07 -9.80 3.41
CA ILE A 145 -13.60 -10.94 2.67
C ILE A 145 -15.02 -10.61 2.23
N ILE A 146 -15.29 -10.79 0.94
CA ILE A 146 -16.64 -10.89 0.40
C ILE A 146 -16.88 -12.36 0.04
N TRP A 147 -17.91 -12.93 0.63
CA TRP A 147 -18.51 -14.18 0.20
C TRP A 147 -19.84 -13.81 -0.45
N MET A 148 -20.04 -14.13 -1.72
CA MET A 148 -21.30 -13.81 -2.38
C MET A 148 -21.76 -14.92 -3.31
N ASP A 149 -23.06 -15.17 -3.29
CA ASP A 149 -23.75 -16.01 -4.26
C ASP A 149 -25.15 -15.40 -4.41
N ILE A 150 -25.33 -14.59 -5.46
CA ILE A 150 -26.54 -13.77 -5.65
C ILE A 150 -27.11 -13.92 -7.05
N GLN A 151 -26.81 -15.06 -7.68
CA GLN A 151 -27.52 -15.56 -8.86
C GLN A 151 -27.57 -14.54 -9.99
N GLY A 152 -26.42 -13.92 -10.31
CA GLY A 152 -26.25 -13.08 -11.49
C GLY A 152 -26.04 -11.58 -11.21
N ALA A 153 -26.19 -11.15 -9.96
CA ALA A 153 -26.04 -9.75 -9.55
C ALA A 153 -24.63 -9.39 -9.03
N GLU A 154 -23.65 -10.28 -9.20
CA GLU A 154 -22.29 -10.18 -8.64
C GLU A 154 -21.61 -8.86 -9.04
N LEU A 155 -21.72 -8.49 -10.31
CA LEU A 155 -21.08 -7.27 -10.82
C LEU A 155 -21.75 -5.99 -10.28
N LEU A 156 -23.07 -6.02 -10.04
CA LEU A 156 -23.78 -4.89 -9.41
C LEU A 156 -23.29 -4.72 -7.96
N ALA A 157 -23.18 -5.82 -7.22
CA ALA A 157 -22.68 -5.80 -5.85
C ALA A 157 -21.24 -5.26 -5.78
N LEU A 158 -20.33 -5.74 -6.63
CA LEU A 158 -18.95 -5.26 -6.65
C LEU A 158 -18.81 -3.78 -7.05
N LYS A 159 -19.60 -3.33 -8.05
CA LYS A 159 -19.63 -1.89 -8.44
C LYS A 159 -20.14 -1.00 -7.32
N SER A 160 -21.02 -1.52 -6.45
CA SER A 160 -21.58 -0.76 -5.33
C SER A 160 -20.58 -0.44 -4.21
N LEU A 161 -19.39 -1.06 -4.19
CA LEU A 161 -18.32 -0.73 -3.23
C LEU A 161 -17.60 0.58 -3.57
N GLY A 162 -17.69 1.06 -4.82
CA GLY A 162 -16.95 2.23 -5.27
C GLY A 162 -15.45 2.13 -4.93
N LYS A 163 -14.93 3.12 -4.21
CA LYS A 163 -13.51 3.16 -3.79
C LYS A 163 -13.12 2.01 -2.84
N TYR A 164 -14.08 1.45 -2.08
CA TYR A 164 -13.81 0.40 -1.09
C TYR A 164 -13.46 -0.93 -1.73
N LEU A 165 -13.73 -1.12 -3.03
CA LEU A 165 -13.30 -2.31 -3.77
C LEU A 165 -11.78 -2.48 -3.69
N ASN A 166 -10.99 -1.40 -3.62
CA ASN A 166 -9.54 -1.48 -3.48
C ASN A 166 -9.07 -1.98 -2.10
N TYR A 167 -9.98 -2.06 -1.12
CA TYR A 167 -9.67 -2.51 0.24
C TYR A 167 -10.07 -3.97 0.49
N VAL A 168 -10.86 -4.57 -0.40
CA VAL A 168 -11.25 -5.98 -0.33
C VAL A 168 -10.04 -6.84 -0.66
N GLU A 169 -9.75 -7.83 0.18
CA GLU A 169 -8.60 -8.71 0.00
C GLU A 169 -8.99 -9.96 -0.77
N TYR A 170 -10.13 -10.56 -0.43
CA TYR A 170 -10.64 -11.76 -1.06
C TYR A 170 -12.11 -11.62 -1.44
N VAL A 171 -12.46 -12.14 -2.62
CA VAL A 171 -13.84 -12.30 -3.07
C VAL A 171 -14.04 -13.76 -3.46
N TYR A 172 -15.02 -14.41 -2.83
CA TYR A 172 -15.57 -15.69 -3.28
C TYR A 172 -16.90 -15.43 -3.98
N THR A 173 -17.08 -16.00 -5.17
CA THR A 173 -18.37 -15.94 -5.88
C THR A 173 -18.60 -17.10 -6.82
N GLU A 174 -19.85 -17.34 -7.20
CA GLU A 174 -20.21 -18.21 -8.31
C GLU A 174 -20.23 -17.43 -9.64
N VAL A 175 -19.86 -18.08 -10.75
CA VAL A 175 -19.83 -17.50 -12.11
C VAL A 175 -20.51 -18.43 -13.11
N THR A 176 -21.14 -17.86 -14.15
CA THR A 176 -21.84 -18.62 -15.20
C THR A 176 -21.09 -18.56 -16.54
N TYR A 177 -21.01 -19.69 -17.27
CA TYR A 177 -20.28 -19.81 -18.55
C TYR A 177 -21.17 -20.04 -19.77
N ILE A 178 -22.07 -21.03 -19.71
CA ILE A 178 -22.68 -21.64 -20.91
C ILE A 178 -23.74 -20.72 -21.54
N SER A 179 -24.71 -20.32 -20.73
CA SER A 179 -25.80 -19.43 -21.12
C SER A 179 -26.34 -18.76 -19.87
N GLU A 180 -26.93 -17.58 -20.02
CA GLU A 180 -27.62 -16.91 -18.92
C GLU A 180 -28.73 -17.80 -18.36
N MET A 181 -28.70 -18.02 -17.04
CA MET A 181 -29.77 -18.67 -16.28
C MET A 181 -30.88 -17.66 -15.95
N TYR A 182 -30.52 -16.40 -15.79
CA TYR A 182 -31.43 -15.28 -15.59
C TYR A 182 -31.15 -14.18 -16.61
N THR A 183 -32.21 -13.65 -17.23
CA THR A 183 -32.09 -12.65 -18.30
C THR A 183 -31.39 -11.39 -17.82
N GLY A 184 -30.22 -11.10 -18.40
CA GLY A 184 -29.41 -9.92 -18.08
C GLY A 184 -28.43 -10.09 -16.92
N GLN A 185 -28.21 -11.32 -16.43
CA GLN A 185 -27.16 -11.59 -15.45
C GLN A 185 -25.76 -11.30 -16.00
N VAL A 186 -24.78 -11.10 -15.10
CA VAL A 186 -23.38 -11.10 -15.49
C VAL A 186 -22.91 -12.51 -15.88
N MET A 187 -22.06 -12.58 -16.91
CA MET A 187 -21.37 -13.80 -17.33
C MET A 187 -19.90 -13.77 -16.90
N PHE A 188 -19.22 -14.92 -16.88
CA PHE A 188 -17.84 -15.04 -16.42
C PHE A 188 -16.88 -14.02 -17.07
N GLU A 189 -16.91 -13.87 -18.40
CA GLU A 189 -15.96 -12.99 -19.11
C GLU A 189 -16.09 -11.53 -18.64
N GLU A 190 -17.31 -11.01 -18.53
CA GLU A 190 -17.56 -9.64 -18.08
C GLU A 190 -17.12 -9.43 -16.62
N LEU A 191 -17.46 -10.37 -15.73
CA LEU A 191 -17.04 -10.29 -14.33
C LEU A 191 -15.52 -10.38 -14.21
N HIS A 192 -14.89 -11.30 -14.93
CA HIS A 192 -13.46 -11.54 -14.88
C HIS A 192 -12.67 -10.34 -15.40
N ASP A 193 -13.09 -9.73 -16.51
CA ASP A 193 -12.48 -8.50 -17.03
C ASP A 193 -12.58 -7.34 -16.04
N PHE A 194 -13.73 -7.19 -15.38
CA PHE A 194 -13.89 -6.21 -14.31
C PHE A 194 -12.93 -6.46 -13.15
N MET A 195 -12.81 -7.71 -12.71
CA MET A 195 -11.92 -8.09 -11.61
C MET A 195 -10.44 -7.86 -11.96
N LEU A 196 -9.99 -8.26 -13.15
CA LEU A 196 -8.62 -8.02 -13.63
C LEU A 196 -8.28 -6.53 -13.68
N LYS A 197 -9.20 -5.71 -14.21
CA LYS A 197 -9.04 -4.26 -14.29
C LYS A 197 -8.86 -3.61 -12.91
N ASN A 198 -9.40 -4.23 -11.86
CA ASN A 198 -9.29 -3.79 -10.47
C ASN A 198 -8.23 -4.58 -9.67
N HIS A 199 -7.23 -5.18 -10.35
CA HIS A 199 -6.07 -5.85 -9.74
C HIS A 199 -6.38 -7.14 -8.97
N TYR A 200 -7.46 -7.84 -9.31
CA TYR A 200 -7.78 -9.14 -8.75
C TYR A 200 -7.26 -10.28 -9.63
N ILE A 201 -6.72 -11.32 -9.01
CA ILE A 201 -6.29 -12.56 -9.68
C ILE A 201 -7.08 -13.76 -9.16
N VAL A 202 -7.29 -14.76 -10.01
CA VAL A 202 -7.93 -16.02 -9.62
C VAL A 202 -6.95 -16.89 -8.82
N LYS A 203 -7.45 -17.54 -7.76
CA LYS A 203 -6.65 -18.37 -6.83
C LYS A 203 -6.91 -19.87 -6.93
N ASN A 204 -8.11 -20.27 -7.35
CA ASN A 204 -8.50 -21.66 -7.51
C ASN A 204 -8.47 -22.10 -9.00
N ASN A 205 -8.63 -23.39 -9.24
CA ASN A 205 -8.75 -23.92 -10.61
C ASN A 205 -10.21 -23.85 -11.06
N LEU A 206 -10.45 -23.41 -12.30
CA LEU A 206 -11.78 -23.26 -12.87
C LEU A 206 -12.02 -24.29 -13.99
N ASN A 207 -13.23 -24.83 -14.04
CA ASN A 207 -13.71 -25.73 -15.09
C ASN A 207 -14.38 -24.95 -16.22
N ILE A 208 -13.63 -23.98 -16.78
CA ILE A 208 -14.13 -22.97 -17.73
C ILE A 208 -14.93 -23.64 -18.86
N GLY A 209 -16.22 -23.32 -18.94
CA GLY A 209 -17.13 -23.80 -19.99
C GLY A 209 -17.48 -25.29 -19.94
N GLN A 210 -17.08 -26.03 -18.90
CA GLN A 210 -17.40 -27.46 -18.73
C GLN A 210 -18.67 -27.68 -17.89
N CYS A 211 -19.06 -26.68 -17.12
CA CYS A 211 -20.26 -26.63 -16.29
C CYS A 211 -21.01 -25.32 -16.53
N TRP A 212 -22.28 -25.30 -16.12
CA TRP A 212 -23.09 -24.08 -16.18
C TRP A 212 -22.53 -22.99 -15.29
N GLN A 213 -22.16 -23.38 -14.07
CA GLN A 213 -21.63 -22.51 -13.03
C GLN A 213 -20.40 -23.12 -12.37
N ASP A 214 -19.51 -22.27 -11.87
CA ASP A 214 -18.35 -22.67 -11.08
C ASP A 214 -18.05 -21.63 -10.00
N ASN A 215 -17.36 -22.04 -8.95
CA ASN A 215 -16.93 -21.15 -7.88
C ASN A 215 -15.57 -20.55 -8.20
N VAL A 216 -15.40 -19.26 -7.95
CA VAL A 216 -14.15 -18.54 -8.16
C VAL A 216 -13.73 -17.79 -6.90
N VAL A 217 -12.43 -17.90 -6.60
CA VAL A 217 -11.78 -17.13 -5.54
C VAL A 217 -10.85 -16.12 -6.18
N TYR A 218 -11.16 -14.84 -5.98
CA TYR A 218 -10.29 -13.73 -6.36
C TYR A 218 -9.49 -13.22 -5.18
N LYS A 219 -8.22 -12.86 -5.42
CA LYS A 219 -7.35 -12.15 -4.47
C LYS A 219 -6.93 -10.81 -5.04
N ASN A 220 -7.07 -9.75 -4.27
CA ASN A 220 -6.56 -8.43 -4.61
C ASN A 220 -5.03 -8.39 -4.48
N THR A 221 -4.34 -8.00 -5.54
CA THR A 221 -2.87 -7.89 -5.56
C THR A 221 -2.36 -6.49 -5.26
N ASN A 222 -3.27 -5.52 -5.10
CA ASN A 222 -2.97 -4.11 -4.86
C ASN A 222 -3.89 -3.52 -3.76
N ASN A 223 -4.02 -4.20 -2.62
CA ASN A 223 -4.85 -3.71 -1.52
C ASN A 223 -4.22 -2.46 -0.88
N THR A 224 -4.88 -1.31 -1.00
CA THR A 224 -4.32 -0.01 -0.55
C THR A 224 -4.78 0.42 0.85
N TYR A 225 -5.58 -0.37 1.57
CA TYR A 225 -6.18 0.08 2.84
C TYR A 225 -5.14 0.52 3.88
N HIS A 226 -4.12 -0.31 4.09
CA HIS A 226 -3.07 0.02 5.06
C HIS A 226 -2.27 1.23 4.61
N LYS A 227 -1.94 1.35 3.32
CA LYS A 227 -1.28 2.55 2.78
C LYS A 227 -2.11 3.80 3.06
N ASP A 228 -3.37 3.82 2.65
CA ASP A 228 -4.26 4.97 2.82
C ASP A 228 -4.50 5.32 4.29
N LYS A 229 -4.64 4.32 5.16
CA LYS A 229 -4.80 4.51 6.60
C LYS A 229 -3.54 5.10 7.22
N LEU A 230 -2.37 4.57 6.89
CA LEU A 230 -1.08 5.03 7.42
C LEU A 230 -0.76 6.45 6.92
N GLU A 231 -1.04 6.75 5.65
CA GLU A 231 -0.92 8.09 5.08
C GLU A 231 -1.86 9.09 5.75
N LYS A 232 -3.14 8.72 5.96
CA LYS A 232 -4.11 9.57 6.67
C LYS A 232 -3.77 9.80 8.14
N GLN A 233 -3.12 8.83 8.79
CA GLN A 233 -2.67 8.98 10.17
C GLN A 233 -1.40 9.83 10.29
N GLY A 234 -0.69 10.10 9.19
CA GLY A 234 0.41 11.06 9.15
C GLY A 234 1.64 10.71 9.98
N ILE A 235 1.74 9.48 10.51
CA ILE A 235 2.83 9.05 11.43
C ILE A 235 3.86 8.16 10.73
N TYR A 236 3.51 7.59 9.57
CA TYR A 236 4.36 6.59 8.91
C TYR A 236 5.13 7.12 7.71
N PHE A 237 6.33 6.58 7.53
CA PHE A 237 7.23 6.82 6.40
C PHE A 237 7.96 5.54 6.02
N ASP A 238 8.61 5.50 4.86
CA ASP A 238 9.55 4.42 4.51
C ASP A 238 10.99 4.86 4.70
N ILE A 239 11.91 3.91 4.93
CA ILE A 239 13.34 4.20 5.01
C ILE A 239 14.01 3.84 3.69
N VAL A 240 14.94 4.68 3.24
CA VAL A 240 15.78 4.43 2.06
C VAL A 240 17.24 4.50 2.48
N ILE A 241 17.99 3.43 2.21
CA ILE A 241 19.43 3.34 2.47
C ILE A 241 20.14 3.02 1.16
N LEU A 242 21.15 3.81 0.82
CA LEU A 242 22.02 3.54 -0.33
C LEU A 242 23.25 2.81 0.17
N LEU A 243 23.55 1.65 -0.40
CA LEU A 243 24.64 0.80 0.06
C LEU A 243 25.78 0.79 -0.96
N GLY A 244 26.85 1.51 -0.62
CA GLY A 244 28.12 1.45 -1.35
C GLY A 244 28.93 0.20 -1.02
N PRO A 245 29.94 -0.14 -1.87
CA PRO A 245 30.76 -1.34 -1.68
C PRO A 245 31.60 -1.34 -0.40
N ASN A 246 31.91 -0.16 0.15
CA ASN A 246 32.71 -0.02 1.36
C ASN A 246 31.92 -0.23 2.66
N ASP A 247 30.58 -0.20 2.61
CA ASP A 247 29.73 -0.18 3.81
C ASP A 247 29.00 -1.50 4.05
N VAL A 248 29.20 -2.50 3.17
CA VAL A 248 28.56 -3.83 3.24
C VAL A 248 28.80 -4.51 4.60
N ASN A 249 29.98 -4.32 5.19
CA ASN A 249 30.31 -4.92 6.48
C ASN A 249 29.64 -4.21 7.66
N GLN A 250 29.30 -2.93 7.51
CA GLN A 250 28.76 -2.10 8.60
C GLN A 250 27.23 -2.08 8.62
N ILE A 251 26.59 -2.25 7.46
CA ILE A 251 25.13 -2.09 7.34
C ILE A 251 24.32 -3.08 8.20
N ASN A 252 24.82 -4.29 8.48
CA ASN A 252 24.11 -5.22 9.37
C ASN A 252 23.89 -4.64 10.77
N ARG A 253 24.92 -4.00 11.33
CA ARG A 253 24.83 -3.32 12.63
C ARG A 253 23.90 -2.11 12.55
N GLN A 254 24.00 -1.35 11.47
CA GLN A 254 23.13 -0.22 11.21
C GLN A 254 21.66 -0.65 11.18
N LEU A 255 21.32 -1.70 10.43
CA LEU A 255 19.98 -2.24 10.35
C LEU A 255 19.48 -2.78 11.70
N GLU A 256 20.32 -3.46 12.47
CA GLU A 256 19.95 -3.95 13.81
C GLU A 256 19.46 -2.81 14.71
N TYR A 257 20.25 -1.74 14.80
CA TYR A 257 19.93 -0.58 15.63
C TYR A 257 18.78 0.23 15.06
N ASN A 258 18.81 0.54 13.76
CA ASN A 258 17.83 1.42 13.13
C ASN A 258 16.43 0.78 13.08
N LYS A 259 16.33 -0.53 12.89
CA LYS A 259 15.04 -1.25 12.99
C LYS A 259 14.42 -1.16 14.38
N LYS A 260 15.25 -1.11 15.42
CA LYS A 260 14.81 -1.00 16.81
C LYS A 260 14.49 0.44 17.21
N ASN A 261 15.31 1.38 16.75
CA ASN A 261 15.35 2.73 17.29
C ASN A 261 14.62 3.76 16.42
N ILE A 262 14.37 3.49 15.15
CA ILE A 262 13.58 4.41 14.31
C ILE A 262 12.11 4.07 14.47
N ILE A 263 11.32 5.06 14.89
CA ILE A 263 9.91 4.87 15.22
C ILE A 263 9.02 5.42 14.11
N GLY A 264 8.08 4.59 13.67
CA GLY A 264 7.08 4.97 12.67
C GLY A 264 7.47 4.65 11.22
N TYR A 265 8.44 3.77 10.95
CA TYR A 265 8.69 3.33 9.58
C TYR A 265 7.84 2.10 9.19
N ARG A 266 7.50 1.97 7.90
CA ARG A 266 6.78 0.81 7.33
C ARG A 266 7.75 -0.19 6.71
N ASN A 267 8.47 0.22 5.66
CA ASN A 267 9.45 -0.61 4.97
C ASN A 267 10.85 0.01 5.03
N ILE A 268 11.88 -0.83 4.87
CA ILE A 268 13.26 -0.40 4.62
C ILE A 268 13.64 -0.82 3.20
N TYR A 269 13.88 0.14 2.33
CA TYR A 269 14.39 -0.05 0.99
C TYR A 269 15.91 0.13 0.99
N ILE A 270 16.62 -0.82 0.38
CA ILE A 270 18.07 -0.76 0.19
C ILE A 270 18.35 -0.67 -1.30
N ILE A 271 19.12 0.34 -1.70
CA ILE A 271 19.64 0.49 -3.07
C ILE A 271 21.13 0.12 -3.05
N PRO A 272 21.49 -1.15 -3.27
CA PRO A 272 22.87 -1.59 -3.24
C PRO A 272 23.56 -1.41 -4.59
N TYR A 273 24.88 -1.19 -4.55
CA TYR A 273 25.73 -1.22 -5.75
C TYR A 273 25.70 -2.58 -6.48
N ASP A 274 25.43 -3.68 -5.75
CA ASP A 274 25.22 -5.03 -6.28
C ASP A 274 23.79 -5.49 -5.96
N PRO A 275 22.92 -5.67 -6.96
CA PRO A 275 21.51 -6.01 -6.76
C PRO A 275 21.27 -7.40 -6.18
N ASN A 276 22.31 -8.26 -6.10
CA ASN A 276 22.23 -9.58 -5.48
C ASN A 276 22.40 -9.53 -3.95
N ILE A 277 22.69 -8.36 -3.40
CA ILE A 277 22.79 -8.17 -1.95
C ILE A 277 21.38 -8.01 -1.37
N HIS A 278 21.06 -8.88 -0.42
CA HIS A 278 19.77 -8.90 0.28
C HIS A 278 19.97 -8.91 1.79
N PHE A 279 19.07 -8.23 2.50
CA PHE A 279 19.03 -8.20 3.95
C PHE A 279 17.63 -8.59 4.42
N GLU A 280 17.56 -9.42 5.46
CA GLU A 280 16.30 -9.87 6.02
C GLU A 280 15.41 -8.68 6.43
N GLY A 281 14.12 -8.75 6.10
CA GLY A 281 13.16 -7.69 6.41
C GLY A 281 13.40 -6.35 5.69
N CYS A 282 14.18 -6.35 4.61
CA CYS A 282 14.41 -5.18 3.75
C CYS A 282 14.04 -5.50 2.29
N ILE A 283 13.74 -4.48 1.50
CA ILE A 283 13.40 -4.59 0.08
C ILE A 283 14.58 -4.09 -0.75
N THR A 284 15.15 -4.96 -1.59
CA THR A 284 16.26 -4.59 -2.49
C THR A 284 15.72 -3.90 -3.73
N ILE A 285 16.24 -2.70 -4.03
CA ILE A 285 15.90 -1.89 -5.21
C ILE A 285 17.15 -1.76 -6.09
N PRO A 286 17.15 -2.31 -7.31
CA PRO A 286 18.30 -2.18 -8.20
C PRO A 286 18.42 -0.75 -8.76
N GLU A 287 19.66 -0.23 -8.83
CA GLU A 287 19.94 1.09 -9.43
C GLU A 287 19.40 1.24 -10.86
N THR A 288 19.23 0.13 -11.59
CA THR A 288 18.68 0.10 -12.95
C THR A 288 17.23 0.55 -13.06
N MET A 289 16.50 0.67 -11.94
CA MET A 289 15.15 1.26 -11.94
C MET A 289 15.18 2.78 -12.17
N PHE A 290 16.29 3.44 -11.89
CA PHE A 290 16.42 4.88 -11.97
C PHE A 290 16.73 5.33 -13.41
N PRO A 291 16.29 6.52 -13.83
CA PRO A 291 16.47 7.01 -15.20
C PRO A 291 17.91 7.48 -15.50
N PHE A 292 18.83 7.28 -14.57
CA PHE A 292 20.24 7.63 -14.66
C PHE A 292 21.07 6.53 -14.00
N ASN A 293 22.37 6.52 -14.31
CA ASN A 293 23.31 5.56 -13.75
C ASN A 293 24.69 6.20 -13.64
N ILE A 294 25.70 5.42 -13.26
CA ILE A 294 27.07 5.90 -13.12
C ILE A 294 27.64 6.51 -14.42
N TRP A 295 27.20 6.04 -15.59
CA TRP A 295 27.63 6.62 -16.88
C TRP A 295 27.04 8.00 -17.11
N SER A 296 25.82 8.26 -16.63
CA SER A 296 25.26 9.63 -16.63
C SER A 296 26.20 10.58 -15.90
N VAL A 297 26.73 10.19 -14.73
CA VAL A 297 27.71 10.98 -13.98
C VAL A 297 29.01 11.14 -14.77
N TYR A 298 29.58 10.05 -15.29
CA TYR A 298 30.85 10.09 -16.03
C TYR A 298 30.79 10.92 -17.30
N ASN A 299 29.63 11.02 -17.96
CA ASN A 299 29.47 11.87 -19.14
C ASN A 299 29.68 13.36 -18.83
N PHE A 300 29.36 13.81 -17.61
CA PHE A 300 29.55 15.21 -17.21
C PHE A 300 30.87 15.43 -16.46
N HIS A 301 31.27 14.50 -15.60
CA HIS A 301 32.37 14.70 -14.65
C HIS A 301 33.65 13.93 -15.02
N GLY A 302 33.57 13.02 -15.99
CA GLY A 302 34.60 12.01 -16.20
C GLY A 302 34.58 10.95 -15.09
N LYS A 303 35.45 9.94 -15.22
CA LYS A 303 35.62 8.91 -14.19
C LYS A 303 36.45 9.47 -13.03
N THR A 304 35.84 9.62 -11.86
CA THR A 304 36.47 10.15 -10.64
C THR A 304 36.14 9.28 -9.43
N ASP A 305 36.93 9.41 -8.35
CA ASP A 305 36.67 8.70 -7.08
C ASP A 305 35.36 9.16 -6.40
N ARG A 306 34.80 10.30 -6.84
CA ARG A 306 33.52 10.84 -6.36
C ARG A 306 32.35 10.55 -7.31
N GLY A 307 32.54 9.79 -8.39
CA GLY A 307 31.44 9.48 -9.31
C GLY A 307 30.24 8.82 -8.62
N SER A 308 30.49 7.80 -7.79
CA SER A 308 29.44 7.13 -7.02
C SER A 308 28.79 8.04 -5.97
N TRP A 309 29.51 9.07 -5.48
CA TRP A 309 28.93 10.06 -4.58
C TRP A 309 27.81 10.83 -5.28
N TYR A 310 28.05 11.42 -6.46
CA TYR A 310 27.00 12.14 -7.20
C TYR A 310 25.85 11.24 -7.65
N LEU A 311 26.11 9.96 -7.93
CA LEU A 311 25.05 9.01 -8.20
C LEU A 311 24.12 8.86 -6.98
N GLN A 312 24.69 8.67 -5.78
CA GLN A 312 23.91 8.55 -4.54
C GLN A 312 23.04 9.79 -4.27
N GLN A 313 23.58 10.97 -4.51
CA GLN A 313 22.87 12.25 -4.38
C GLN A 313 21.54 12.24 -5.18
N LEU A 314 21.60 11.80 -6.44
CA LEU A 314 20.44 11.71 -7.31
C LEU A 314 19.49 10.58 -6.92
N LEU A 315 20.03 9.40 -6.57
CA LEU A 315 19.23 8.25 -6.13
C LEU A 315 18.37 8.60 -4.91
N LYS A 316 18.92 9.33 -3.93
CA LYS A 316 18.19 9.79 -2.73
C LYS A 316 17.00 10.71 -3.07
N LEU A 317 17.20 11.67 -3.97
CA LEU A 317 16.11 12.55 -4.44
C LEU A 317 15.05 11.77 -5.24
N TYR A 318 15.46 10.82 -6.08
CA TYR A 318 14.55 10.11 -6.96
C TYR A 318 13.83 8.93 -6.32
N ALA A 319 14.23 8.48 -5.12
CA ALA A 319 13.63 7.34 -4.45
C ALA A 319 12.09 7.47 -4.39
N GLY A 320 11.59 8.64 -3.95
CA GLY A 320 10.16 9.04 -3.91
C GLY A 320 9.39 8.87 -5.22
N ILE A 321 10.11 8.99 -6.32
CA ILE A 321 9.55 9.10 -7.67
C ILE A 321 9.58 7.75 -8.38
N VAL A 322 10.60 6.94 -8.11
CA VAL A 322 10.92 5.72 -8.89
C VAL A 322 10.49 4.44 -8.18
N ILE A 323 10.61 4.37 -6.85
CA ILE A 323 10.35 3.14 -6.11
C ILE A 323 8.82 2.89 -6.07
N PRO A 324 8.33 1.75 -6.56
CA PRO A 324 6.91 1.43 -6.56
C PRO A 324 6.39 1.30 -5.12
N ASP A 325 5.15 1.74 -4.94
CA ASP A 325 4.41 1.66 -3.68
C ASP A 325 5.03 2.38 -2.47
N MET A 326 6.09 3.17 -2.66
CA MET A 326 6.70 3.95 -1.58
C MET A 326 5.72 5.00 -1.05
N LEU A 327 5.77 5.25 0.27
CA LEU A 327 4.96 6.28 0.91
C LEU A 327 5.38 7.68 0.43
N GLU A 328 4.44 8.64 0.51
CA GLU A 328 4.70 10.05 0.21
C GLU A 328 5.92 10.58 0.97
N ARG A 329 6.12 10.12 2.21
CA ARG A 329 7.24 10.48 3.07
C ARG A 329 8.24 9.35 3.17
N TYR A 330 9.51 9.69 3.05
CA TYR A 330 10.58 8.73 3.23
C TYR A 330 11.79 9.35 3.94
N LEU A 331 12.39 8.58 4.83
CA LEU A 331 13.62 8.92 5.53
C LEU A 331 14.78 8.31 4.76
N VAL A 332 15.66 9.15 4.23
CA VAL A 332 16.95 8.69 3.71
C VAL A 332 17.94 8.65 4.86
N ILE A 333 18.71 7.56 4.96
CA ILE A 333 19.78 7.38 5.96
C ILE A 333 21.03 6.90 5.23
N ASP A 334 22.17 7.53 5.52
CA ASP A 334 23.46 7.05 5.03
C ASP A 334 23.78 5.66 5.61
N SER A 335 24.41 4.79 4.81
CA SER A 335 24.67 3.37 5.15
C SER A 335 25.45 3.18 6.45
N ASP A 336 26.20 4.18 6.87
CA ASP A 336 27.08 4.21 8.04
C ASP A 336 26.46 4.87 9.28
N THR A 337 25.18 5.23 9.24
CA THR A 337 24.52 6.03 10.29
C THR A 337 23.60 5.21 11.18
N ILE A 338 23.87 5.23 12.49
CA ILE A 338 23.31 4.33 13.49
C ILE A 338 22.60 5.12 14.59
N PHE A 339 21.27 4.99 14.68
CA PHE A 339 20.46 5.58 15.75
C PHE A 339 20.58 4.75 17.03
N LEU A 340 20.94 5.41 18.13
CA LEU A 340 21.26 4.78 19.41
C LEU A 340 20.05 4.71 20.36
N LYS A 341 19.03 5.54 20.11
CA LYS A 341 17.83 5.69 20.95
C LYS A 341 16.55 5.76 20.10
N PRO A 342 15.38 5.41 20.67
CA PRO A 342 14.08 5.63 20.03
C PRO A 342 13.94 7.06 19.51
N THR A 343 13.82 7.21 18.19
CA THR A 343 13.80 8.48 17.48
C THR A 343 12.63 8.50 16.51
N THR A 344 11.73 9.48 16.66
CA THR A 344 10.65 9.76 15.71
C THR A 344 11.13 10.71 14.62
N PHE A 345 10.45 10.78 13.47
CA PHE A 345 10.80 11.72 12.40
C PHE A 345 9.63 12.58 11.93
N ILE A 346 8.47 12.38 12.56
CA ILE A 346 7.27 13.16 12.32
C ILE A 346 6.70 13.60 13.66
N GLN A 347 6.31 14.85 13.75
CA GLN A 347 5.62 15.43 14.90
C GLN A 347 4.47 16.29 14.39
N ASP A 348 3.27 16.11 14.95
CA ASP A 348 2.06 16.85 14.56
C ASP A 348 1.77 16.79 13.05
N GLY A 349 2.12 15.66 12.43
CA GLY A 349 1.98 15.43 10.99
C GLY A 349 3.02 16.15 10.11
N LEU A 350 4.03 16.82 10.69
CA LEU A 350 5.12 17.52 9.98
C LEU A 350 6.45 16.78 10.10
N CYS A 351 7.24 16.78 9.03
CA CYS A 351 8.57 16.17 9.00
C CYS A 351 9.55 16.94 9.90
N LEU A 352 10.33 16.20 10.69
CA LEU A 352 11.40 16.74 11.53
C LEU A 352 12.71 16.75 10.73
N LEU A 353 13.27 17.93 10.45
CA LEU A 353 14.57 18.07 9.78
C LEU A 353 15.66 18.38 10.81
N ASN A 354 16.71 17.55 10.81
CA ASN A 354 17.90 17.78 11.61
C ASN A 354 18.85 18.75 10.89
N TYR A 355 19.74 19.39 11.66
CA TYR A 355 20.80 20.24 11.12
C TYR A 355 22.11 20.01 11.86
N SER A 356 23.22 20.40 11.23
CA SER A 356 24.57 20.21 11.76
C SER A 356 25.47 21.44 11.57
N ASP A 357 26.70 21.31 12.06
CA ASP A 357 27.77 22.29 11.84
C ASP A 357 28.65 21.94 10.61
N GLU A 358 28.26 20.96 9.78
CA GLU A 358 28.97 20.54 8.56
C GLU A 358 28.74 21.49 7.39
N PHE A 359 29.39 22.65 7.46
CA PHE A 359 29.24 23.72 6.47
C PHE A 359 30.23 23.59 5.31
N TRP A 360 29.69 23.58 4.07
CA TRP A 360 30.47 23.54 2.83
C TRP A 360 29.97 24.63 1.85
N GLY A 361 30.81 25.64 1.60
CA GLY A 361 30.46 26.84 0.82
C GLY A 361 30.01 26.53 -0.61
N GLU A 362 30.64 25.52 -1.21
CA GLU A 362 30.41 25.05 -2.57
C GLU A 362 28.99 24.51 -2.81
N TYR A 363 28.32 23.97 -1.78
CA TYR A 363 26.93 23.51 -1.89
C TYR A 363 25.97 24.67 -2.15
N TYR A 364 26.19 25.81 -1.51
CA TYR A 364 25.36 26.99 -1.73
C TYR A 364 25.59 27.60 -3.10
N LEU A 365 26.85 27.67 -3.55
CA LEU A 365 27.17 28.11 -4.90
C LEU A 365 26.56 27.17 -5.95
N PHE A 366 26.53 25.86 -5.68
CA PHE A 366 25.85 24.88 -6.51
C PHE A 366 24.34 25.11 -6.59
N MET A 367 23.68 25.32 -5.46
CA MET A 367 22.25 25.64 -5.41
C MET A 367 21.92 26.89 -6.24
N GLU A 368 22.72 27.95 -6.11
CA GLU A 368 22.52 29.19 -6.86
C GLU A 368 22.69 29.00 -8.38
N ARG A 369 23.59 28.10 -8.80
CA ARG A 369 23.75 27.70 -10.21
C ARG A 369 22.57 26.87 -10.71
N LEU A 370 22.01 25.99 -9.87
CA LEU A 370 20.83 25.20 -10.20
C LEU A 370 19.60 26.08 -10.47
N HIS A 371 19.37 27.07 -9.61
CA HIS A 371 18.26 28.00 -9.75
C HIS A 371 18.57 29.29 -8.96
N PRO A 372 18.38 30.49 -9.54
CA PRO A 372 18.81 31.75 -8.92
C PRO A 372 18.09 32.08 -7.59
N SER A 373 16.92 31.49 -7.34
CA SER A 373 16.17 31.65 -6.09
C SER A 373 16.54 30.64 -5.00
N PHE A 374 17.37 29.63 -5.28
CA PHE A 374 17.81 28.68 -4.26
C PHE A 374 18.96 29.31 -3.48
N LYS A 375 18.67 29.70 -2.24
CA LYS A 375 19.57 30.44 -1.35
C LYS A 375 19.76 29.69 -0.03
N LYS A 376 20.87 30.00 0.65
CA LYS A 376 21.07 29.58 2.05
C LYS A 376 20.03 30.27 2.94
N MET A 377 19.24 29.49 3.67
CA MET A 377 18.12 29.97 4.49
C MET A 377 18.37 29.84 5.99
N HIS A 378 19.39 29.09 6.41
CA HIS A 378 19.67 28.83 7.82
C HIS A 378 21.17 28.92 8.11
N ALA A 379 21.56 29.24 9.35
CA ALA A 379 22.97 29.35 9.71
C ALA A 379 23.71 27.99 9.65
N ASN A 380 23.04 26.95 10.14
CA ASN A 380 23.50 25.55 10.14
C ASN A 380 23.20 24.84 8.80
N SER A 381 23.90 23.72 8.60
CA SER A 381 23.82 22.85 7.42
C SER A 381 22.68 21.84 7.54
N GLY A 382 22.03 21.51 6.43
CA GLY A 382 21.07 20.41 6.33
C GLY A 382 21.76 19.04 6.24
N VAL A 383 23.06 19.01 5.95
CA VAL A 383 23.85 17.76 5.91
C VAL A 383 24.00 17.21 7.32
N SER A 384 23.33 16.10 7.61
CA SER A 384 23.39 15.45 8.93
C SER A 384 23.26 13.92 8.86
N HIS A 385 23.67 13.34 7.74
CA HIS A 385 23.66 11.89 7.42
C HIS A 385 22.28 11.23 7.27
N HIS A 386 21.20 11.99 7.47
CA HIS A 386 19.85 11.54 7.22
C HIS A 386 18.95 12.72 6.92
N MET A 387 17.85 12.48 6.21
CA MET A 387 16.84 13.52 5.96
C MET A 387 15.47 12.92 5.63
N MET A 388 14.43 13.52 6.18
CA MET A 388 13.06 13.27 5.72
C MET A 388 12.78 14.02 4.44
N PHE A 389 12.21 13.33 3.46
CA PHE A 389 11.71 13.91 2.22
C PHE A 389 10.21 13.67 2.10
N GLU A 390 9.51 14.62 1.48
CA GLU A 390 8.16 14.42 0.95
C GLU A 390 8.22 14.50 -0.59
N THR A 391 7.73 13.45 -1.25
CA THR A 391 7.83 13.25 -2.70
C THR A 391 7.23 14.41 -3.50
N LYS A 392 6.12 14.98 -3.04
CA LYS A 392 5.48 16.15 -3.68
C LYS A 392 6.40 17.36 -3.75
N TYR A 393 7.16 17.66 -2.69
CA TYR A 393 8.07 18.82 -2.66
C TYR A 393 9.36 18.54 -3.43
N VAL A 394 9.83 17.29 -3.46
CA VAL A 394 10.94 16.92 -4.35
C VAL A 394 10.55 17.10 -5.81
N LYS A 395 9.35 16.64 -6.21
CA LYS A 395 8.81 16.85 -7.57
C LYS A 395 8.65 18.32 -7.90
N GLU A 396 8.13 19.11 -6.96
CA GLU A 396 7.97 20.56 -7.11
C GLU A 396 9.32 21.26 -7.36
N MET A 397 10.32 20.98 -6.52
CA MET A 397 11.68 21.51 -6.64
C MET A 397 12.34 21.11 -7.97
N ILE A 398 12.23 19.83 -8.35
CA ILE A 398 12.74 19.32 -9.63
C ILE A 398 12.09 20.07 -10.80
N GLU A 399 10.77 20.25 -10.76
CA GLU A 399 10.03 20.91 -11.83
C GLU A 399 10.36 22.41 -11.94
N MET A 400 10.61 23.09 -10.82
CA MET A 400 11.11 24.48 -10.84
C MET A 400 12.43 24.61 -11.60
N VAL A 401 13.38 23.71 -11.35
CA VAL A 401 14.68 23.70 -12.05
C VAL A 401 14.50 23.37 -13.54
N ARG A 402 13.66 22.38 -13.88
CA ARG A 402 13.44 21.96 -15.27
C ARG A 402 12.80 23.05 -16.13
N LYS A 403 11.83 23.78 -15.59
CA LYS A 403 11.13 24.87 -16.31
C LYS A 403 12.07 25.99 -16.78
N GLN A 404 13.18 26.21 -16.08
CA GLN A 404 14.16 27.23 -16.46
C GLN A 404 15.20 26.73 -17.48
N ASN A 405 15.32 25.42 -17.68
CA ASN A 405 16.43 24.79 -18.40
C ASN A 405 15.93 23.91 -19.56
N SER A 406 15.07 24.47 -20.42
CA SER A 406 14.70 23.88 -21.73
C SER A 406 14.15 22.43 -21.68
N ASN A 407 13.48 22.03 -20.60
CA ASN A 407 12.95 20.66 -20.39
C ASN A 407 13.99 19.53 -20.36
N HIS A 408 15.27 19.82 -20.13
CA HIS A 408 16.25 18.76 -19.82
C HIS A 408 15.83 17.95 -18.58
N TYR A 409 16.34 16.72 -18.46
CA TYR A 409 16.14 15.94 -17.25
C TYR A 409 16.86 16.63 -16.08
N PHE A 410 16.25 16.61 -14.89
CA PHE A 410 16.84 17.27 -13.73
C PHE A 410 18.22 16.72 -13.36
N TYR A 411 18.44 15.41 -13.49
CA TYR A 411 19.76 14.83 -13.21
C TYR A 411 20.86 15.35 -14.14
N ASP A 412 20.55 15.65 -15.41
CA ASP A 412 21.52 16.27 -16.34
C ASP A 412 21.85 17.70 -15.90
N ILE A 413 20.83 18.47 -15.53
CA ILE A 413 20.98 19.86 -15.03
C ILE A 413 21.78 19.87 -13.73
N PHE A 414 21.49 18.92 -12.82
CA PHE A 414 22.20 18.74 -11.57
C PHE A 414 23.68 18.47 -11.82
N LEU A 415 24.01 17.49 -12.65
CA LEU A 415 25.39 17.12 -12.94
C LEU A 415 26.14 18.25 -13.67
N TYR A 416 25.50 18.91 -14.63
CA TYR A 416 26.09 20.01 -15.38
C TYR A 416 26.49 21.21 -14.49
N ASN A 417 25.70 21.50 -13.44
CA ASN A 417 25.91 22.66 -12.57
C ASN A 417 26.91 22.42 -11.43
N VAL A 418 27.47 21.21 -11.30
CA VAL A 418 28.58 20.97 -10.37
C VAL A 418 29.82 21.71 -10.88
N ASP A 419 30.43 22.54 -10.04
CA ASP A 419 31.65 23.26 -10.42
C ASP A 419 32.79 22.27 -10.65
N LYS A 420 33.49 22.42 -11.77
CA LYS A 420 34.60 21.55 -12.16
C LYS A 420 35.70 21.47 -11.11
N ASN A 421 35.91 22.54 -10.35
CA ASN A 421 36.92 22.58 -9.28
C ASN A 421 36.54 21.73 -8.08
N TYR A 422 35.25 21.45 -7.87
CA TYR A 422 34.74 20.71 -6.73
C TYR A 422 34.24 19.30 -7.09
N ILE A 423 34.36 18.86 -8.36
CA ILE A 423 34.00 17.50 -8.79
C ILE A 423 34.66 16.45 -7.89
N ASN A 424 35.95 16.63 -7.54
CA ASN A 424 36.70 15.66 -6.74
C ASN A 424 36.57 15.83 -5.22
N THR A 425 35.92 16.89 -4.73
CA THR A 425 35.79 17.22 -3.30
C THR A 425 34.33 17.29 -2.84
N SER A 426 33.42 16.66 -3.57
CA SER A 426 31.96 16.70 -3.33
C SER A 426 31.40 18.12 -3.50
N GLY A 427 31.12 18.54 -4.73
CA GLY A 427 30.64 19.89 -5.06
C GLY A 427 29.13 20.11 -5.03
N ALA A 428 28.35 19.12 -4.59
CA ALA A 428 26.90 19.18 -4.49
C ALA A 428 26.37 18.32 -3.34
N SER A 429 25.27 18.76 -2.72
CA SER A 429 24.50 17.99 -1.74
C SER A 429 23.00 18.16 -1.96
N GLU A 430 22.31 17.03 -2.00
CA GLU A 430 20.88 16.82 -2.01
C GLU A 430 20.22 17.26 -0.69
N TYR A 431 20.87 16.97 0.43
CA TYR A 431 20.43 17.36 1.76
C TYR A 431 20.46 18.88 1.87
N GLU A 432 21.57 19.52 1.49
CA GLU A 432 21.66 20.98 1.55
C GLU A 432 20.65 21.66 0.62
N LEU A 433 20.48 21.11 -0.59
CA LEU A 433 19.50 21.60 -1.56
C LEU A 433 18.07 21.51 -1.02
N TYR A 434 17.63 20.34 -0.57
CA TYR A 434 16.25 20.13 -0.12
C TYR A 434 15.96 20.86 1.20
N PHE A 435 16.89 20.86 2.15
CA PHE A 435 16.74 21.57 3.42
C PHE A 435 16.47 23.06 3.22
N ASN A 436 17.30 23.72 2.42
CA ASN A 436 17.13 25.15 2.15
C ASN A 436 15.93 25.42 1.24
N TYR A 437 15.58 24.52 0.32
CA TYR A 437 14.35 24.61 -0.46
C TYR A 437 13.11 24.63 0.45
N MET A 438 13.02 23.67 1.37
CA MET A 438 11.90 23.57 2.31
C MET A 438 11.81 24.80 3.19
N LEU A 439 12.93 25.32 3.71
CA LEU A 439 12.92 26.54 4.51
C LEU A 439 12.51 27.79 3.72
N ASN A 440 12.84 27.86 2.44
CA ASN A 440 12.50 29.02 1.61
C ASN A 440 11.01 29.02 1.20
N TYR A 441 10.48 27.85 0.85
CA TYR A 441 9.16 27.75 0.19
C TYR A 441 8.06 27.15 1.05
N HIS A 442 8.42 26.32 2.03
CA HIS A 442 7.49 25.47 2.80
C HIS A 442 7.88 25.38 4.27
N SER A 443 8.34 26.48 4.86
CA SER A 443 8.82 26.51 6.25
C SER A 443 7.72 26.18 7.26
N ASP A 444 6.44 26.39 6.91
CA ASP A 444 5.27 26.00 7.71
C ASP A 444 4.94 24.50 7.63
N LYS A 445 5.68 23.73 6.82
CA LYS A 445 5.45 22.28 6.57
C LYS A 445 6.51 21.38 7.20
N ILE A 446 7.47 21.95 7.89
CA ILE A 446 8.57 21.23 8.55
C ILE A 446 8.80 21.77 9.95
N ILE A 447 9.45 20.96 10.79
CA ILE A 447 9.93 21.38 12.10
C ILE A 447 11.44 21.13 12.13
N LEU A 448 12.21 22.17 12.45
CA LEU A 448 13.64 22.00 12.70
C LEU A 448 13.87 21.41 14.10
N ARG A 449 14.80 20.46 14.18
CA ARG A 449 15.27 19.90 15.45
C ARG A 449 16.77 19.74 15.45
N LYS A 450 17.35 19.62 16.64
CA LYS A 450 18.75 19.25 16.82
C LYS A 450 18.83 17.88 17.48
N LEU A 451 19.50 16.95 16.81
CA LEU A 451 19.92 15.67 17.36
C LEU A 451 21.42 15.73 17.70
N LEU A 452 21.82 15.05 18.76
CA LEU A 452 23.20 14.93 19.20
C LEU A 452 23.87 13.76 18.47
N PHE A 453 24.96 14.02 17.76
CA PHE A 453 25.68 12.99 17.02
C PHE A 453 27.18 13.27 16.92
N ILE A 454 27.94 12.25 16.57
CA ILE A 454 29.36 12.36 16.24
C ILE A 454 29.69 11.56 14.96
N ASN A 455 30.78 11.96 14.32
CA ASN A 455 31.45 11.20 13.26
C ASN A 455 32.62 10.42 13.85
N THR A 456 32.70 9.12 13.57
CA THR A 456 33.75 8.22 14.10
C THR A 456 34.28 7.28 13.01
N GLY A 457 35.48 6.73 13.18
CA GLY A 457 36.04 5.70 12.28
C GLY A 457 35.66 4.26 12.65
N GLU A 458 35.23 4.05 13.89
CA GLU A 458 34.78 2.75 14.41
C GLU A 458 33.59 2.94 15.35
N PHE A 459 32.70 1.95 15.35
CA PHE A 459 31.59 1.90 16.28
C PHE A 459 32.03 1.22 17.59
N ASP A 460 31.92 1.95 18.69
CA ASP A 460 32.27 1.52 20.02
C ASP A 460 31.04 0.93 20.74
N ASP A 461 30.96 -0.41 20.74
CA ASP A 461 29.97 -1.16 21.51
C ASP A 461 30.49 -1.63 22.89
N LYS A 462 31.75 -1.31 23.22
CA LYS A 462 32.44 -1.84 24.41
C LYS A 462 32.47 -0.86 25.55
N THR A 463 32.48 0.44 25.24
CA THR A 463 32.47 1.48 26.26
C THR A 463 31.07 2.10 26.39
N ASP A 464 30.81 2.71 27.54
CA ASP A 464 29.58 3.51 27.72
C ASP A 464 29.71 4.92 27.12
N LEU A 465 30.69 5.19 26.24
CA LEU A 465 30.96 6.51 25.66
C LEU A 465 29.70 7.15 25.07
N TYR A 466 28.97 6.42 24.22
CA TYR A 466 27.79 6.95 23.55
C TYR A 466 26.65 7.29 24.52
N LYS A 467 26.52 6.52 25.61
CA LYS A 467 25.56 6.80 26.69
C LYS A 467 26.00 7.99 27.53
N GLN A 468 27.29 8.12 27.83
CA GLN A 468 27.86 9.23 28.59
C GLN A 468 27.72 10.56 27.85
N LEU A 469 27.88 10.54 26.53
CA LEU A 469 27.70 11.69 25.65
C LEU A 469 26.24 11.97 25.28
N ASP A 470 25.31 11.11 25.74
CA ASP A 470 23.88 11.20 25.46
C ASP A 470 23.55 11.32 23.96
N LEU A 471 24.29 10.63 23.10
CA LEU A 471 24.13 10.71 21.65
C LEU A 471 22.82 10.09 21.17
N ASP A 472 22.16 10.72 20.20
CA ASP A 472 20.98 10.22 19.51
C ASP A 472 21.37 9.24 18.39
N TYR A 473 22.46 9.55 17.66
CA TYR A 473 23.01 8.68 16.63
C TYR A 473 24.52 8.89 16.43
N VAL A 474 25.14 8.01 15.65
CA VAL A 474 26.55 8.06 15.28
C VAL A 474 26.72 7.70 13.81
N SER A 475 27.64 8.34 13.10
CA SER A 475 27.98 8.03 11.71
C SER A 475 29.42 7.51 11.61
N VAL A 476 29.59 6.31 11.05
CA VAL A 476 30.82 5.51 11.12
C VAL A 476 31.55 5.48 9.78
N HIS A 477 32.37 6.50 9.58
CA HIS A 477 33.08 6.75 8.34
C HIS A 477 34.30 5.86 8.17
N TRP A 478 34.32 5.01 7.14
CA TRP A 478 35.44 4.12 6.84
C TRP A 478 36.79 4.85 6.63
N HIS A 479 36.76 6.14 6.25
CA HIS A 479 37.95 6.95 6.01
C HIS A 479 38.54 7.59 7.29
N LEU A 480 37.79 7.57 8.40
CA LEU A 480 38.26 8.03 9.71
C LEU A 480 38.88 6.90 10.54
N ASN A 481 38.89 5.66 10.03
CA ASN A 481 39.47 4.53 10.74
C ASN A 481 41.00 4.69 10.84
N ALA A 482 41.51 4.82 12.07
CA ALA A 482 42.92 5.05 12.37
C ALA A 482 43.83 3.82 12.15
N ASN A 483 43.27 2.65 11.86
CA ASN A 483 43.98 1.38 11.67
C ASN A 483 44.23 1.02 10.19
N LYS A 484 44.21 2.00 9.28
CA LYS A 484 44.54 1.83 7.85
C LYS A 484 45.82 2.52 7.44
#